data_AF-A0A4Q5WG12-F1
#
_entry.id   AF-A0A4Q5WG12-F1
#
_cell.length_a   1.000
_cell.length_b   1.000
_cell.length_c   1.000
_cell.angle_alpha   90.00
_cell.angle_beta   90.00
_cell.angle_gamma   90.00
#
_symmetry.space_group_name_H-M   'P 1'
#
loop_
_entity.id
_entity.type
_entity.pdbx_description
1 polymer ?
#
loop_
_entity_poly.entity_id
_entity_poly.type
_entity_poly.pdbx_seq_one_letter_code
_entity_poly.pdbx_strand_id
1 'polypeptide(L)'
;MGIDLIALALLVLALFKGLKKGLVLAVFSFLGFVIGIAAALKLSAVVAGYLGESTNVSGRWLPVLAFAIVFVGVLLLVRLGAKLIEGALNIVLLGWANKLGGVLFYALLYLFLFSILLFWADGLHLLRDSLKASSVCWPWLQPLGPKIIGA
;
A
#
# COMPACT_ATOMS: atom_id res chain seq x y z
N MET A 1 -24.22 6.11 16.23
CA MET A 1 -23.20 7.01 16.78
C MET A 1 -21.81 6.38 16.97
N GLY A 2 -21.68 5.12 17.42
CA GLY A 2 -20.35 4.52 17.63
C GLY A 2 -19.48 4.44 16.36
N ILE A 3 -20.10 4.14 15.22
CA ILE A 3 -19.44 4.08 13.90
C ILE A 3 -18.95 5.47 13.46
N ASP A 4 -19.74 6.51 13.72
CA ASP A 4 -19.39 7.89 13.36
C ASP A 4 -18.22 8.42 14.20
N LEU A 5 -18.15 8.03 15.48
CA LEU A 5 -17.04 8.41 16.36
C LEU A 5 -15.71 7.78 15.89
N ILE A 6 -15.74 6.52 15.46
CA ILE A 6 -14.56 5.84 14.90
C ILE A 6 -14.16 6.46 13.56
N ALA A 7 -15.14 6.74 12.68
CA ALA A 7 -14.87 7.42 11.41
C ALA A 7 -14.26 8.81 11.62
N LEU A 8 -14.77 9.58 12.58
CA LEU A 8 -14.23 10.89 12.95
C LEU A 8 -12.79 10.76 13.48
N ALA A 9 -12.53 9.80 14.37
CA ALA A 9 -11.18 9.54 14.89
C ALA A 9 -10.20 9.18 13.76
N LEU A 10 -10.63 8.35 12.80
CA LEU A 10 -9.83 8.00 11.62
C LEU A 10 -9.55 9.23 10.74
N LEU A 11 -10.54 10.10 10.53
CA LEU A 11 -10.36 11.34 9.77
C LEU A 11 -9.39 12.32 10.44
N VAL A 12 -9.49 12.45 11.78
CA VAL A 12 -8.53 13.26 12.56
C VAL A 12 -7.12 12.67 12.43
N LEU A 13 -6.96 11.35 12.55
CA LEU A 13 -5.68 10.68 12.34
C LEU A 13 -5.15 10.87 10.91
N ALA A 14 -6.03 10.81 9.90
CA ALA A 14 -5.67 11.05 8.51
C ALA A 14 -5.21 12.49 8.28
N LEU A 15 -5.86 13.46 8.91
CA LEU A 15 -5.44 14.86 8.89
C LEU A 15 -4.03 15.03 9.47
N PHE A 16 -3.81 14.54 10.70
CA PHE A 16 -2.49 14.63 11.34
C PHE A 16 -1.40 13.92 10.55
N LYS A 17 -1.67 12.70 10.07
CA LYS A 17 -0.68 11.91 9.34
C LYS A 17 -0.42 12.46 7.94
N GLY A 18 -1.45 12.96 7.26
CA GLY A 18 -1.36 13.57 5.94
C GLY A 18 -0.58 14.88 5.94
N LEU A 19 -0.84 15.76 6.92
CA LEU A 19 -0.09 17.00 7.09
C LEU A 19 1.38 16.75 7.46
N LYS A 20 1.68 15.67 8.22
CA LYS A 20 3.06 15.32 8.62
C LYS A 20 3.85 14.58 7.54
N LYS A 21 3.24 13.60 6.87
CA LYS A 21 3.92 12.72 5.91
C LYS A 21 3.82 13.21 4.45
N GLY A 22 2.74 13.92 4.09
CA GLY A 22 2.46 14.33 2.72
C GLY A 22 2.00 13.20 1.79
N LEU A 23 1.51 13.58 0.61
CA LEU A 23 0.98 12.70 -0.43
C LEU A 23 2.06 11.78 -0.97
N VAL A 24 3.21 12.35 -1.33
CA VAL A 24 4.30 11.63 -2.00
C VAL A 24 4.73 10.45 -1.14
N LEU A 25 5.09 10.70 0.12
CA LEU A 25 5.52 9.63 1.01
C LEU A 25 4.40 8.60 1.24
N ALA A 26 3.14 9.03 1.31
CA ALA A 26 2.01 8.12 1.49
C ALA A 26 1.84 7.17 0.29
N VAL A 27 1.85 7.70 -0.94
CA VAL A 27 1.73 6.92 -2.17
C VAL A 27 2.92 5.99 -2.35
N PHE A 28 4.16 6.48 -2.18
CA PHE A 28 5.35 5.65 -2.31
C PHE A 28 5.42 4.56 -1.25
N SER A 29 4.99 4.83 -0.01
CA SER A 29 4.92 3.81 1.05
C SER A 29 3.89 2.73 0.70
N PHE A 30 2.72 3.14 0.20
CA PHE A 30 1.66 2.21 -0.19
C PHE A 30 2.08 1.35 -1.40
N LEU A 31 2.58 1.98 -2.47
CA LEU A 31 3.08 1.27 -3.65
C LEU A 31 4.26 0.38 -3.30
N GLY A 32 5.21 0.86 -2.49
CA GLY A 32 6.35 0.08 -2.03
C GLY A 32 5.93 -1.17 -1.26
N PHE A 33 4.91 -1.06 -0.40
CA PHE A 33 4.35 -2.21 0.30
C PHE A 33 3.71 -3.23 -0.66
N VAL A 34 2.85 -2.78 -1.58
CA VAL A 34 2.17 -3.65 -2.55
C VAL A 34 3.16 -4.33 -3.50
N ILE A 35 4.06 -3.54 -4.09
CA ILE A 35 5.11 -4.03 -5.00
C ILE A 35 6.06 -4.96 -4.25
N GLY A 36 6.42 -4.61 -3.00
CA GLY A 36 7.30 -5.43 -2.17
C GLY A 36 6.72 -6.82 -1.91
N ILE A 37 5.43 -6.91 -1.55
CA ILE A 37 4.74 -8.19 -1.39
C ILE A 37 4.71 -8.96 -2.71
N ALA A 38 4.29 -8.33 -3.81
CA ALA A 38 4.21 -9.00 -5.10
C ALA A 38 5.58 -9.51 -5.59
N ALA A 39 6.63 -8.70 -5.44
CA ALA A 39 8.00 -9.06 -5.78
C ALA A 39 8.53 -10.18 -4.90
N ALA A 40 8.28 -10.14 -3.58
CA ALA A 40 8.69 -11.19 -2.65
C ALA A 40 8.06 -12.54 -3.00
N LEU A 41 6.76 -12.56 -3.31
CA LEU A 41 6.04 -13.78 -3.72
C LEU A 41 6.56 -14.33 -5.05
N LYS A 42 6.83 -13.46 -6.03
CA LYS A 42 7.34 -13.90 -7.34
C LYS A 42 8.77 -14.41 -7.24
N LEU A 43 9.62 -13.69 -6.50
CA LEU A 43 11.03 -14.04 -6.35
C LEU A 43 11.20 -15.30 -5.49
N SER A 44 10.37 -15.51 -4.47
CA SER A 44 10.41 -16.74 -3.67
C SER A 44 10.09 -17.97 -4.51
N ALA A 45 9.09 -17.90 -5.40
CA ALA A 45 8.76 -18.98 -6.33
C ALA A 45 9.91 -19.27 -7.31
N VAL A 46 10.55 -18.22 -7.84
CA VAL A 46 11.72 -18.35 -8.72
C VAL A 46 12.89 -19.02 -7.98
N VAL A 47 13.22 -18.56 -6.77
CA VAL A 47 14.29 -19.14 -5.95
C VAL A 47 13.99 -20.60 -5.58
N ALA A 48 12.74 -20.93 -5.24
CA ALA A 48 12.31 -22.30 -4.95
C ALA A 48 12.48 -23.21 -6.18
N GLY A 49 12.15 -22.74 -7.38
CA GLY A 49 12.38 -23.46 -8.64
C GLY A 49 13.86 -23.70 -8.92
N TYR A 50 14.69 -22.66 -8.78
CA TYR A 50 16.14 -22.79 -8.97
C TYR A 50 16.78 -23.76 -7.95
N LEU A 51 16.41 -23.70 -6.67
CA LEU A 51 16.90 -24.64 -5.66
C LEU A 51 16.44 -26.08 -5.91
N GLY A 52 15.27 -26.27 -6.52
CA GLY A 52 14.76 -27.59 -6.88
C GLY A 52 15.48 -28.24 -8.07
N GLU A 53 16.04 -27.44 -8.98
CA GLU A 53 16.67 -27.93 -10.23
C GLU A 53 18.21 -27.85 -10.21
N SER A 54 18.83 -27.03 -9.36
CA SER A 54 20.29 -26.78 -9.42
C SER A 54 21.10 -27.57 -8.38
N THR A 55 21.21 -28.88 -8.59
CA THR A 55 22.41 -29.62 -8.16
C THR A 55 23.26 -29.89 -9.40
N ASN A 56 24.45 -29.29 -9.42
CA ASN A 56 25.56 -29.53 -10.36
C ASN A 56 25.70 -28.53 -11.52
N VAL A 57 26.32 -27.38 -11.25
CA VAL A 57 26.80 -26.46 -12.30
C VAL A 57 28.23 -26.03 -12.01
N SER A 58 29.20 -26.71 -12.64
CA SER A 58 30.61 -26.28 -12.69
C SER A 58 30.91 -25.62 -14.04
N GLY A 59 31.34 -24.35 -14.00
CA GLY A 59 31.89 -23.66 -15.16
C GLY A 59 32.63 -22.41 -14.72
N ARG A 60 33.96 -22.39 -14.90
CA ARG A 60 34.89 -21.34 -14.41
C ARG A 60 34.47 -19.89 -14.77
N TRP A 61 33.70 -19.70 -15.85
CA TRP A 61 33.23 -18.39 -16.33
C TRP A 61 31.81 -18.01 -15.89
N LEU A 62 31.05 -18.97 -15.37
CA LEU A 62 29.63 -18.81 -15.03
C LEU A 62 29.40 -17.80 -13.89
N PRO A 63 30.22 -17.76 -12.81
CA PRO A 63 30.10 -16.73 -11.77
C PRO A 63 30.35 -15.31 -12.29
N VAL A 64 31.25 -15.14 -13.28
CA VAL A 64 31.60 -13.83 -13.85
C VAL A 64 30.44 -13.27 -14.67
N LEU A 65 29.82 -14.12 -15.50
CA LEU A 65 28.65 -13.76 -16.31
C LEU A 65 27.42 -13.50 -15.43
N ALA A 66 27.20 -14.34 -14.40
CA ALA A 66 26.15 -14.13 -13.41
C ALA A 66 26.33 -12.81 -12.66
N PHE A 67 27.55 -12.50 -12.22
CA PHE A 67 27.88 -11.22 -11.58
C PHE A 67 27.61 -10.05 -12.51
N ALA A 68 28.03 -10.10 -13.77
CA ALA A 68 27.81 -9.01 -14.73
C ALA A 68 26.30 -8.74 -14.95
N ILE A 69 25.49 -9.79 -15.10
CA ILE A 69 24.03 -9.67 -15.28
C ILE A 69 23.39 -9.07 -14.03
N VAL A 70 23.71 -9.61 -12.84
CA VAL A 70 23.18 -9.10 -11.56
C VAL A 70 23.61 -7.64 -11.34
N PHE A 71 24.87 -7.31 -11.62
CA PHE A 71 25.41 -5.96 -11.47
C PHE A 71 24.69 -4.94 -12.36
N VAL A 72 24.51 -5.25 -13.66
CA VAL A 72 23.73 -4.39 -14.56
C VAL A 72 22.29 -4.25 -14.09
N GLY A 73 21.66 -5.35 -13.65
CA GLY A 73 20.33 -5.33 -13.06
C GLY A 73 20.23 -4.39 -11.86
N VAL A 74 21.15 -4.51 -10.90
CA VAL A 74 21.22 -3.64 -9.71
C VAL A 74 21.44 -2.18 -10.12
N LEU A 75 22.34 -1.90 -11.06
CA LEU A 75 22.64 -0.54 -11.51
C LEU A 75 21.41 0.13 -12.16
N LEU A 76 20.65 -0.62 -12.98
CA LEU A 76 19.39 -0.15 -13.54
C LEU A 76 18.35 0.12 -12.45
N LEU A 77 18.20 -0.77 -11.47
CA LEU A 77 17.28 -0.59 -10.34
C LEU A 77 17.62 0.65 -9.52
N VAL A 78 18.91 0.86 -9.20
CA VAL A 78 19.37 2.04 -8.45
C VAL A 78 19.09 3.32 -9.23
N ARG A 79 19.37 3.36 -10.54
CA ARG A 79 19.08 4.53 -11.38
C ARG A 79 17.59 4.85 -11.44
N LEU A 80 16.75 3.83 -11.55
CA LEU A 80 15.29 4.01 -11.53
C LEU A 80 14.83 4.56 -10.18
N GLY A 81 15.32 4.00 -9.07
CA GLY A 81 15.03 4.47 -7.73
C GLY A 81 15.44 5.94 -7.51
N ALA A 82 16.65 6.32 -7.96
CA ALA A 82 17.14 7.70 -7.84
C ALA A 82 16.23 8.71 -8.55
N LYS A 83 15.81 8.42 -9.79
CA LYS A 83 14.89 9.30 -10.56
C LYS A 83 13.52 9.42 -9.89
N LEU A 84 13.00 8.32 -9.34
CA LEU A 84 11.72 8.34 -8.60
C LEU A 84 11.82 9.20 -7.33
N ILE A 85 12.94 9.09 -6.60
CA ILE A 85 13.19 9.91 -5.42
C ILE A 85 13.34 11.39 -5.78
N GLU A 86 14.06 11.72 -6.85
CA GLU A 86 14.22 13.10 -7.31
C GLU A 86 12.86 13.73 -7.69
N GLY A 87 12.03 13.02 -8.45
CA GLY A 87 10.67 13.47 -8.77
C GLY A 87 9.78 13.61 -7.52
N ALA A 88 9.90 12.67 -6.58
CA ALA A 88 9.22 12.73 -5.29
C ALA A 88 9.62 13.98 -4.50
N LEU A 89 10.90 14.30 -4.42
CA LEU A 89 11.41 15.48 -3.69
C LEU A 89 10.89 16.78 -4.30
N ASN A 90 10.87 16.91 -5.63
CA ASN A 90 10.32 18.10 -6.30
C ASN A 90 8.85 18.36 -5.95
N ILE A 91 8.03 17.31 -5.84
CA ILE A 91 6.63 17.44 -5.41
C ILE A 91 6.53 17.75 -3.92
N VAL A 92 7.40 17.16 -3.09
CA VAL A 92 7.46 17.49 -1.65
C VAL A 92 7.81 18.96 -1.43
N LEU A 93 8.68 19.54 -2.27
CA LEU A 93 9.06 20.96 -2.23
C LEU A 93 7.89 21.92 -2.52
N LEU A 94 6.84 21.49 -3.24
CA LEU A 94 5.59 22.25 -3.40
C LEU A 94 4.83 22.42 -2.07
N GLY A 95 5.24 21.70 -1.00
CA GLY A 95 4.93 21.96 0.40
C GLY A 95 3.46 21.81 0.78
N TRP A 96 2.63 22.79 0.42
CA TRP A 96 1.20 22.83 0.77
C TRP A 96 0.38 21.83 -0.04
N ALA A 97 0.62 21.71 -1.34
CA ALA A 97 -0.09 20.78 -2.21
C ALA A 97 0.19 19.32 -1.82
N ASN A 98 1.46 19.00 -1.50
CA ASN A 98 1.85 17.69 -0.99
C ASN A 98 1.15 17.35 0.34
N LYS A 99 1.03 18.30 1.26
CA LYS A 99 0.35 18.09 2.54
C LYS A 99 -1.16 17.87 2.37
N LEU A 100 -1.84 18.69 1.57
CA LEU A 100 -3.27 18.54 1.30
C LEU A 100 -3.57 17.22 0.60
N GLY A 101 -2.79 16.87 -0.42
CA GLY A 101 -2.90 15.57 -1.08
C GLY A 101 -2.70 14.42 -0.09
N GLY A 102 -1.76 14.57 0.86
CA GLY A 102 -1.51 13.58 1.91
C GLY A 102 -2.71 13.36 2.80
N VAL A 103 -3.37 14.44 3.23
CA VAL A 103 -4.61 14.37 4.02
C VAL A 103 -5.69 13.62 3.25
N LEU A 104 -5.93 14.00 2.00
CA LEU A 104 -6.94 13.37 1.16
C LEU A 104 -6.66 11.88 0.95
N PHE A 105 -5.40 11.52 0.67
CA PHE A 105 -5.00 10.14 0.45
C PHE A 105 -5.15 9.27 1.70
N TYR A 106 -4.68 9.73 2.87
CA TYR A 106 -4.86 8.97 4.12
C TYR A 106 -6.33 8.90 4.53
N ALA A 107 -7.13 9.93 4.29
CA ALA A 107 -8.56 9.91 4.60
C ALA A 107 -9.27 8.85 3.75
N LEU A 108 -9.03 8.86 2.43
CA LEU A 108 -9.57 7.85 1.53
C LEU A 108 -9.11 6.44 1.92
N LEU A 109 -7.82 6.26 2.19
CA LEU A 109 -7.25 4.97 2.58
C LEU A 109 -7.88 4.44 3.87
N TYR A 110 -8.00 5.27 4.91
CA TYR A 110 -8.55 4.84 6.19
C TYR A 110 -10.05 4.58 6.14
N LEU A 111 -10.81 5.43 5.45
CA LEU A 111 -12.24 5.20 5.23
C LEU A 111 -12.48 3.93 4.40
N PHE A 112 -11.63 3.67 3.40
CA PHE A 112 -11.69 2.46 2.61
C PHE A 112 -11.40 1.20 3.45
N LEU A 113 -10.32 1.19 4.24
CA LEU A 113 -10.03 0.08 5.15
C LEU A 113 -11.17 -0.12 6.17
N PHE A 114 -11.72 0.97 6.70
CA PHE A 114 -12.83 0.92 7.64
C PHE A 114 -14.10 0.38 6.99
N SER A 115 -14.37 0.73 5.73
CA SER A 115 -15.48 0.18 4.94
C SER A 115 -15.37 -1.34 4.78
N ILE A 116 -14.19 -1.87 4.44
CA ILE A 116 -13.95 -3.32 4.35
C ILE A 116 -14.18 -4.00 5.72
N LEU A 117 -13.68 -3.39 6.81
CA LEU A 117 -13.87 -3.90 8.16
C LEU A 117 -15.35 -3.92 8.57
N LEU A 118 -16.11 -2.87 8.25
CA LEU A 118 -17.55 -2.81 8.53
C LEU A 118 -18.32 -3.86 7.74
N PHE A 119 -17.98 -4.10 6.47
CA PHE A 119 -18.59 -5.16 5.67
C PHE A 119 -18.39 -6.55 6.29
N TRP A 120 -17.16 -6.87 6.69
CA TRP A 120 -16.87 -8.13 7.39
C TRP A 120 -17.55 -8.23 8.75
N ALA A 121 -17.54 -7.14 9.54
CA ALA A 121 -18.18 -7.11 10.85
C ALA A 121 -19.71 -7.28 10.77
N ASP A 122 -20.33 -6.76 9.70
CA ASP A 122 -21.75 -6.97 9.40
C ASP A 122 -22.05 -8.41 9.00
N GLY A 123 -21.23 -8.99 8.11
CA GLY A 123 -21.35 -10.40 7.71
C GLY A 123 -21.19 -11.40 8.86
N LEU A 124 -20.46 -11.02 9.92
CA LEU A 124 -20.30 -11.82 11.14
C LEU A 124 -21.35 -11.51 12.23
N HIS A 125 -22.35 -10.69 11.94
CA HIS A 125 -23.39 -10.24 12.90
C HIS A 125 -22.83 -9.61 14.20
N LEU A 126 -21.61 -9.06 14.16
CA LEU A 126 -20.96 -8.43 15.31
C LEU A 126 -21.52 -7.02 15.59
N LEU A 127 -22.26 -6.45 14.64
CA LEU A 127 -22.83 -5.10 14.71
C LEU A 127 -24.33 -5.15 15.06
N ARG A 128 -24.70 -4.55 16.20
CA ARG A 128 -26.13 -4.37 16.55
C ARG A 128 -26.82 -3.43 15.57
N ASP A 129 -28.07 -3.73 15.24
CA ASP A 129 -28.86 -2.91 14.30
C ASP A 129 -29.11 -1.48 14.80
N SER A 130 -29.11 -1.26 16.12
CA SER A 130 -29.15 0.07 16.74
C SER A 130 -27.93 0.95 16.44
N LEU A 131 -26.75 0.35 16.19
CA LEU A 131 -25.54 1.08 15.82
C LEU A 131 -25.54 1.48 14.35
N LYS A 132 -26.17 0.66 13.49
CA LYS A 132 -26.32 0.92 12.04
C LYS A 132 -27.34 2.04 11.80
N ALA A 133 -28.51 1.95 12.43
CA ALA A 133 -29.60 2.92 12.26
C ALA A 133 -29.26 4.32 12.82
N SER A 134 -28.36 4.39 13.80
CA SER A 134 -27.94 5.65 14.43
C SER A 134 -26.69 6.27 13.80
N SER A 135 -26.20 5.74 12.67
CA SER A 135 -24.96 6.21 12.02
C SER A 135 -25.24 6.93 10.70
N VAL A 136 -24.66 8.11 10.57
CA VAL A 136 -24.72 8.94 9.35
C VAL A 136 -23.68 8.47 8.34
N CYS A 137 -22.55 7.94 8.79
CA CYS A 137 -21.49 7.44 7.91
C CYS A 137 -21.78 6.04 7.34
N TRP A 138 -22.69 5.27 7.94
CA TRP A 138 -23.04 3.91 7.53
C TRP A 138 -23.49 3.78 6.06
N PRO A 139 -24.45 4.59 5.55
CA PRO A 139 -24.92 4.46 4.17
C PRO A 139 -23.85 4.77 3.11
N TRP A 140 -22.82 5.54 3.48
CA TRP A 140 -21.72 5.92 2.58
C TRP A 140 -20.57 4.92 2.62
N LEU A 141 -20.27 4.37 3.79
CA LEU A 141 -19.17 3.42 3.98
C LEU A 141 -19.55 1.98 3.59
N GLN A 142 -20.75 1.52 3.94
CA GLN A 142 -21.17 0.13 3.69
C GLN A 142 -21.15 -0.29 2.20
N PRO A 143 -21.57 0.52 1.21
CA PRO A 143 -21.56 0.10 -0.19
C PRO A 143 -20.19 0.17 -0.87
N LEU A 144 -19.21 0.87 -0.29
CA LEU A 144 -17.87 1.03 -0.90
C LEU A 144 -17.06 -0.27 -0.86
N GLY A 145 -17.15 -1.03 0.24
CA GLY A 145 -16.48 -2.33 0.40
C GLY A 145 -16.89 -3.37 -0.64
N PRO A 146 -18.18 -3.78 -0.70
CA PRO A 146 -18.65 -4.82 -1.62
C PRO A 146 -18.49 -4.44 -3.10
N LYS A 147 -18.76 -3.18 -3.47
CA LYS A 147 -18.58 -2.70 -4.85
C LYS A 147 -17.15 -2.84 -5.37
N ILE A 148 -16.15 -2.77 -4.50
CA ILE A 148 -14.73 -2.81 -4.89
C ILE A 148 -14.17 -4.24 -4.83
N ILE A 149 -14.68 -5.08 -3.93
CA ILE A 149 -14.27 -6.49 -3.81
C ILE A 149 -14.99 -7.37 -4.86
N GLY A 150 -16.05 -6.87 -5.49
CA GLY A 150 -16.84 -7.63 -6.46
C GLY A 150 -17.69 -8.72 -5.79
N ALA A 151 -18.10 -8.48 -4.54
CA ALA A 151 -18.94 -9.36 -3.73
C ALA A 151 -20.39 -8.90 -3.74
#